data_AF-A0A7S1RQN3-F1
#
_entry.id   AF-A0A7S1RQN3-F1
#
_cell.length_a   1.000
_cell.length_b   1.000
_cell.length_c   1.000
_cell.angle_alpha   90.00
_cell.angle_beta   90.00
_cell.angle_gamma   90.00
#
_symmetry.space_group_name_H-M   'P 1'
#
loop_
_entity.id
_entity.type
_entity.pdbx_description
1 polymer ?
#
loop_
_entity_poly.entity_id
_entity_poly.type
_entity_poly.pdbx_seq_one_letter_code
_entity_poly.pdbx_strand_id
1 'polypeptide(L)'
;MNLSWGDFILFSRQRKFAKWAAGFQNSPAYERALTWLCYRGPTLLLTLAIGVLFVAGWYLAKVSGNRECHAAKEMIATSALASCGLVVLSFFACMPGLGWLMFTPQYRQFHQATRFHFQAEKPPGLLYVTDGGVQDCTGIVQLLRRRCERILLALAAADPRDELGVLRTALDVAVSEKLASFYDPEEPRRDVRVALEEYARDRSITCLHIGVHYGWGSTQGGESTTGMLLVVKNRLPPSFEKLPVEPLLTEEEVARTSSWGSRKAEDCEACSGLNVSDLGGLGCCDCCHRKGCNCGGKFPHLTGANYLWLTPQLFSSLCRLGHEVSLEASERLAG
;
A
#
# COMPACT_ATOMS: atom_id res chain seq x y z
N MET A 1 9.40 -8.30 5.19
CA MET A 1 8.01 -7.83 5.38
C MET A 1 8.06 -6.47 6.05
N ASN A 2 7.76 -5.39 5.33
CA ASN A 2 7.60 -4.06 5.94
C ASN A 2 6.19 -4.00 6.56
N LEU A 3 6.07 -4.40 7.82
CA LEU A 3 4.80 -4.42 8.59
C LEU A 3 4.35 -3.01 9.06
N SER A 4 4.98 -1.94 8.56
CA SER A 4 4.85 -0.57 9.08
C SER A 4 3.74 0.27 8.44
N TRP A 5 3.00 -0.26 7.47
CA TRP A 5 2.04 0.52 6.66
C TRP A 5 0.60 0.49 7.20
N GLY A 6 0.39 -0.21 8.31
CA GLY A 6 -0.90 -0.30 8.98
C GLY A 6 -0.83 0.05 10.47
N ASP A 7 -1.99 0.37 11.04
CA ASP A 7 -2.14 0.66 12.46
C ASP A 7 -3.19 -0.27 13.11
N PHE A 8 -3.10 -0.41 14.43
CA PHE A 8 -4.05 -1.19 15.21
C PHE A 8 -5.13 -0.28 15.80
N ILE A 9 -6.36 -0.45 15.33
CA ILE A 9 -7.52 0.25 15.85
C ILE A 9 -8.08 -0.51 17.04
N LEU A 10 -8.25 0.19 18.17
CA LEU A 10 -8.86 -0.37 19.38
C LEU A 10 -10.37 -0.52 19.20
N PHE A 11 -10.86 -1.75 19.17
CA PHE A 11 -12.28 -2.07 19.04
C PHE A 11 -12.92 -2.50 20.36
N SER A 12 -12.11 -2.81 21.38
CA SER A 12 -12.62 -3.22 22.69
C SER A 12 -13.40 -2.10 23.38
N ARG A 13 -14.60 -2.42 23.90
CA ARG A 13 -15.42 -1.51 24.71
C ARG A 13 -14.58 -0.97 25.88
N GLN A 14 -14.45 0.36 25.96
CA GLN A 14 -13.62 1.01 26.99
C GLN A 14 -13.99 0.52 28.39
N ARG A 15 -12.97 0.16 29.19
CA ARG A 15 -13.17 -0.24 30.58
C ARG A 15 -13.74 0.96 31.35
N LYS A 16 -14.76 0.72 32.18
CA LYS A 16 -15.41 1.75 33.02
C LYS A 16 -14.40 2.55 33.85
N PHE A 17 -13.33 1.90 34.29
CA PHE A 17 -12.23 2.53 35.03
C PHE A 17 -11.50 3.61 34.23
N ALA A 18 -11.18 3.37 32.96
CA ALA A 18 -10.47 4.34 32.14
C ALA A 18 -11.33 5.60 31.92
N LYS A 19 -12.63 5.43 31.71
CA LYS A 19 -13.59 6.55 31.62
C LYS A 19 -13.70 7.33 32.93
N TRP A 20 -13.78 6.61 34.06
CA TRP A 20 -13.85 7.24 35.38
C TRP A 20 -12.61 8.09 35.67
N ALA A 21 -11.41 7.52 35.42
CA ALA A 21 -10.15 8.22 35.65
C ALA A 21 -9.91 9.36 34.65
N ALA A 22 -10.38 9.23 33.39
CA ALA A 22 -10.34 10.32 32.42
C ALA A 22 -11.29 11.48 32.80
N GLY A 23 -12.35 11.24 33.57
CA GLY A 23 -13.25 12.29 34.06
C GLY A 23 -12.57 13.35 34.94
N PHE A 24 -11.37 13.06 35.48
CA PHE A 24 -10.58 14.03 36.25
C PHE A 24 -9.79 15.00 35.37
N GLN A 25 -9.53 14.63 34.12
CA GLN A 25 -8.66 15.38 33.23
C GLN A 25 -9.29 15.28 31.84
N ASN A 26 -10.13 16.24 31.47
CA ASN A 26 -10.91 16.33 30.22
C ASN A 26 -10.02 16.44 28.95
N SER A 27 -9.05 15.55 28.79
CA SER A 27 -8.11 15.49 27.69
C SER A 27 -8.25 14.14 26.98
N PRO A 28 -8.71 14.13 25.71
CA PRO A 28 -8.77 12.92 24.90
C PRO A 28 -7.41 12.21 24.72
N ALA A 29 -6.30 12.93 24.87
CA ALA A 29 -4.96 12.35 24.85
C ALA A 29 -4.69 11.54 26.13
N TYR A 30 -5.10 12.05 27.29
CA TYR A 30 -4.96 11.37 28.58
C TYR A 30 -5.81 10.10 28.65
N GLU A 31 -7.06 10.16 28.19
CA GLU A 31 -7.94 8.99 28.12
C GLU A 31 -7.36 7.87 27.25
N ARG A 32 -6.78 8.24 26.08
CA ARG A 32 -6.09 7.29 25.21
C ARG A 32 -4.88 6.69 25.90
N ALA A 33 -4.03 7.50 26.52
CA ALA A 33 -2.85 7.02 27.23
C ALA A 33 -3.20 6.05 28.38
N LEU A 34 -4.21 6.39 29.18
CA LEU A 34 -4.66 5.55 30.29
C LEU A 34 -5.28 4.25 29.79
N THR A 35 -6.11 4.32 28.74
CA THR A 35 -6.69 3.13 28.10
C THR A 35 -5.58 2.20 27.60
N TRP A 36 -4.57 2.74 26.92
CA TRP A 36 -3.40 1.99 26.48
C TRP A 36 -2.63 1.36 27.64
N LEU A 37 -2.41 2.12 28.73
CA LEU A 37 -1.74 1.62 29.93
C LEU A 37 -2.53 0.51 30.61
N CYS A 38 -3.86 0.61 30.70
CA CYS A 38 -4.69 -0.45 31.29
C CYS A 38 -4.65 -1.75 30.49
N TYR A 39 -4.57 -1.67 29.17
CA TYR A 39 -4.51 -2.85 28.30
C TYR A 39 -3.11 -3.46 28.21
N ARG A 40 -2.06 -2.63 28.19
CA ARG A 40 -0.65 -3.08 28.07
C ARG A 40 0.03 -3.34 29.41
N GLY A 41 -0.46 -2.74 30.49
CA GLY A 41 0.14 -2.78 31.83
C GLY A 41 0.48 -4.19 32.30
N PRO A 42 -0.44 -5.17 32.24
CA PRO A 42 -0.15 -6.54 32.64
C PRO A 42 1.03 -7.15 31.87
N THR A 43 1.09 -6.98 30.54
CA THR A 43 2.24 -7.47 29.77
C THR A 43 3.50 -6.71 30.09
N LEU A 44 3.44 -5.39 30.20
CA LEU A 44 4.62 -4.57 30.47
C LEU A 44 5.26 -4.96 31.81
N LEU A 45 4.46 -5.14 32.86
CA LEU A 45 4.94 -5.60 34.16
C LEU A 45 5.56 -6.99 34.08
N LEU A 46 4.93 -7.92 33.36
CA LEU A 46 5.42 -9.28 33.24
C LEU A 46 6.70 -9.37 32.42
N THR A 47 6.77 -8.67 31.28
CA THR A 47 7.98 -8.59 30.45
C THR A 47 9.10 -7.88 31.20
N LEU A 48 8.80 -6.84 31.99
CA LEU A 48 9.79 -6.18 32.84
C LEU A 48 10.31 -7.13 33.92
N ALA A 49 9.45 -7.89 34.58
CA ALA A 49 9.87 -8.87 35.58
C ALA A 49 10.78 -9.95 34.97
N ILE A 50 10.44 -10.44 33.78
CA ILE A 50 11.28 -11.39 33.04
C ILE A 50 12.63 -10.76 32.67
N GLY A 51 12.64 -9.51 32.21
CA GLY A 51 13.86 -8.78 31.90
C GLY A 51 14.76 -8.56 33.12
N VAL A 52 14.16 -8.19 34.27
CA VAL A 52 14.89 -8.08 35.55
C VAL A 52 15.47 -9.42 35.97
N LEU A 53 14.72 -10.51 35.85
CA LEU A 53 15.21 -11.86 36.16
C LEU A 53 16.40 -12.25 35.27
N PHE A 54 16.32 -11.98 33.97
CA PHE A 54 17.41 -12.23 33.02
C PHE A 54 18.65 -11.41 33.37
N VAL A 55 18.49 -10.10 33.60
CA VAL A 55 19.60 -9.19 33.94
C VAL A 55 20.23 -9.56 35.29
N ALA A 56 19.44 -9.91 36.29
CA ALA A 56 19.93 -10.38 37.59
C ALA A 56 20.73 -11.67 37.44
N GLY A 57 20.23 -12.64 36.68
CA GLY A 57 20.95 -13.87 36.35
C GLY A 57 22.27 -13.59 35.61
N TRP A 58 22.27 -12.64 34.67
CA TRP A 58 23.47 -12.22 33.95
C TRP A 58 24.52 -11.56 34.87
N TYR A 59 24.10 -10.70 35.80
CA TYR A 59 25.01 -10.12 36.79
C TYR A 59 25.55 -11.17 37.76
N LEU A 60 24.71 -12.09 38.22
CA LEU A 60 25.10 -13.17 39.12
C LEU A 60 26.11 -14.12 38.46
N ALA A 61 26.00 -14.35 37.15
CA ALA A 61 26.95 -15.15 36.37
C ALA A 61 28.38 -14.58 36.36
N LYS A 62 28.57 -13.29 36.67
CA LYS A 62 29.89 -12.65 36.77
C LYS A 62 30.56 -12.85 38.12
N VAL A 63 29.81 -13.24 39.16
CA VAL A 63 30.36 -13.48 40.50
C VAL A 63 31.01 -14.86 40.54
N SER A 64 32.23 -14.95 41.06
CA SER A 64 32.98 -16.20 41.12
C SER A 64 32.47 -17.11 42.24
N GLY A 65 31.70 -18.14 41.88
CA GLY A 65 31.30 -19.23 42.78
C GLY A 65 30.39 -20.26 42.11
N ASN A 66 30.52 -21.54 42.48
CA ASN A 66 29.78 -22.63 41.83
C ASN A 66 28.27 -22.55 42.07
N ARG A 67 27.84 -22.06 43.25
CA ARG A 67 26.41 -21.93 43.60
C ARG A 67 25.77 -20.77 42.84
N GLU A 68 26.47 -19.65 42.75
CA GLU A 68 26.10 -18.44 42.03
C GLU A 68 25.96 -18.73 40.53
N CYS A 69 26.88 -19.54 39.98
CA CYS A 69 26.79 -19.99 38.58
C CYS A 69 25.53 -20.83 38.32
N HIS A 70 25.17 -21.75 39.22
CA HIS A 70 23.95 -22.55 39.07
C HIS A 70 22.69 -21.69 39.13
N ALA A 71 22.60 -20.83 40.16
CA ALA A 71 21.48 -19.92 40.32
C ALA A 71 21.34 -18.98 39.12
N ALA A 72 22.46 -18.45 38.59
CA ALA A 72 22.46 -17.62 37.39
C ALA A 72 21.91 -18.37 36.17
N LYS A 73 22.33 -19.62 35.95
CA LYS A 73 21.81 -20.47 34.87
C LYS A 73 20.31 -20.72 35.02
N GLU A 74 19.85 -21.04 36.22
CA GLU A 74 18.42 -21.24 36.50
C GLU A 74 17.60 -19.97 36.26
N MET A 75 18.09 -18.80 36.69
CA MET A 75 17.41 -17.51 36.46
C MET A 75 17.31 -17.19 34.96
N ILE A 76 18.41 -17.35 34.21
CA ILE A 76 18.43 -17.11 32.76
C ILE A 76 17.51 -18.11 32.05
N ALA A 77 17.61 -19.41 32.37
CA ALA A 77 16.76 -20.44 31.78
C ALA A 77 15.27 -20.19 32.07
N THR A 78 14.93 -19.84 33.32
CA THR A 78 13.56 -19.52 33.72
C THR A 78 13.04 -18.30 32.97
N SER A 79 13.85 -17.24 32.83
CA SER A 79 13.46 -16.05 32.08
C SER A 79 13.22 -16.35 30.60
N ALA A 80 14.07 -17.17 29.97
CA ALA A 80 13.91 -17.60 28.59
C ALA A 80 12.66 -18.46 28.39
N LEU A 81 12.43 -19.44 29.27
CA LEU A 81 11.22 -20.27 29.24
C LEU A 81 9.96 -19.44 29.47
N ALA A 82 9.99 -18.46 30.37
CA ALA A 82 8.87 -17.55 30.59
C ALA A 82 8.59 -16.69 29.35
N SER A 83 9.61 -16.13 28.70
CA SER A 83 9.46 -15.40 27.44
C SER A 83 8.86 -16.27 26.33
N CYS A 84 9.40 -17.47 26.13
CA CYS A 84 8.86 -18.43 25.16
C CYS A 84 7.42 -18.82 25.49
N GLY A 85 7.13 -19.06 26.77
CA GLY A 85 5.79 -19.34 27.28
C GLY A 85 4.80 -18.22 26.96
N LEU A 86 5.20 -16.95 27.10
CA LEU A 86 4.33 -15.83 26.74
C LEU A 86 4.07 -15.72 25.24
N VAL A 87 5.09 -15.98 24.42
CA VAL A 87 4.89 -16.05 22.97
C VAL A 87 3.90 -17.16 22.62
N VAL A 88 4.05 -18.37 23.19
CA VAL A 88 3.11 -19.47 22.97
C VAL A 88 1.70 -19.13 23.48
N LEU A 89 1.57 -18.61 24.71
CA LEU A 89 0.30 -18.22 25.29
C LEU A 89 -0.41 -17.12 24.48
N SER A 90 0.34 -16.27 23.78
CA SER A 90 -0.26 -15.23 22.95
C SER A 90 -1.11 -15.79 21.80
N PHE A 91 -0.79 -16.98 21.26
CA PHE A 91 -1.62 -17.66 20.25
C PHE A 91 -2.99 -18.07 20.78
N PHE A 92 -3.12 -18.18 22.10
CA PHE A 92 -4.35 -18.50 22.79
C PHE A 92 -5.03 -17.27 23.40
N ALA A 93 -4.71 -16.07 22.94
CA ALA A 93 -5.29 -14.84 23.47
C ALA A 93 -6.81 -14.70 23.23
N CYS A 94 -7.41 -15.59 22.42
CA CYS A 94 -8.85 -15.75 22.32
C CYS A 94 -9.50 -16.32 23.60
N MET A 95 -8.72 -17.04 24.44
CA MET A 95 -9.22 -17.59 25.70
C MET A 95 -9.50 -16.48 26.73
N PRO A 96 -10.55 -16.64 27.57
CA PRO A 96 -10.85 -15.70 28.64
C PRO A 96 -9.63 -15.46 29.53
N GLY A 97 -9.31 -14.19 29.79
CA GLY A 97 -8.20 -13.81 30.65
C GLY A 97 -6.84 -13.70 29.94
N LEU A 98 -6.66 -14.15 28.70
CA LEU A 98 -5.41 -14.00 27.93
C LEU A 98 -5.43 -12.87 26.89
N GLY A 99 -6.60 -12.27 26.64
CA GLY A 99 -6.76 -11.24 25.61
C GLY A 99 -5.86 -10.00 25.77
N TRP A 100 -5.34 -9.73 26.97
CA TRP A 100 -4.39 -8.64 27.21
C TRP A 100 -3.05 -8.83 26.48
N LEU A 101 -2.65 -10.07 26.17
CA LEU A 101 -1.41 -10.36 25.44
C LEU A 101 -1.39 -9.70 24.05
N MET A 102 -2.53 -9.67 23.35
CA MET A 102 -2.64 -9.07 22.01
C MET A 102 -2.40 -7.56 21.98
N PHE A 103 -2.46 -6.86 23.12
CA PHE A 103 -2.22 -5.41 23.17
C PHE A 103 -0.74 -5.04 23.08
N THR A 104 0.14 -6.05 23.11
CA THR A 104 1.58 -5.91 23.08
C THR A 104 2.12 -5.95 21.64
N PRO A 105 2.86 -4.93 21.16
CA PRO A 105 3.37 -4.90 19.80
C PRO A 105 4.24 -6.12 19.42
N GLN A 106 5.09 -6.61 20.33
CA GLN A 106 6.01 -7.71 20.02
C GLN A 106 5.28 -9.00 19.61
N TYR A 107 4.23 -9.38 20.36
CA TYR A 107 3.47 -10.60 20.05
C TYR A 107 2.66 -10.46 18.77
N ARG A 108 2.14 -9.26 18.48
CA ARG A 108 1.45 -9.01 17.21
C ARG A 108 2.39 -9.12 16.01
N GLN A 109 3.60 -8.58 16.12
CA GLN A 109 4.61 -8.73 15.07
C GLN A 109 4.97 -10.20 14.85
N PHE A 110 5.06 -10.99 15.93
CA PHE A 110 5.28 -12.43 15.84
C PHE A 110 4.12 -13.14 15.12
N HIS A 111 2.87 -12.86 15.51
CA HIS A 111 1.68 -13.44 14.85
C HIS A 111 1.58 -13.06 13.37
N GLN A 112 1.89 -11.81 13.04
CA GLN A 112 1.94 -11.33 11.65
C GLN A 112 3.04 -12.06 10.86
N ALA A 113 4.22 -12.23 11.45
CA ALA A 113 5.32 -12.95 10.82
C ALA A 113 4.98 -14.43 10.57
N THR A 114 4.27 -15.08 11.51
CA THR A 114 3.82 -16.47 11.37
C THR A 114 2.56 -16.62 10.52
N ARG A 115 1.94 -15.52 10.06
CA ARG A 115 0.63 -15.51 9.39
C ARG A 115 -0.43 -16.30 10.16
N PHE A 116 -0.41 -16.20 11.48
CA PHE A 116 -1.34 -16.94 12.32
C PHE A 116 -2.77 -16.48 12.05
N HIS A 117 -3.65 -17.42 11.73
CA HIS A 117 -5.07 -17.17 11.50
C HIS A 117 -5.90 -17.95 12.51
N PHE A 118 -6.75 -17.25 13.24
CA PHE A 118 -7.69 -17.85 14.19
C PHE A 118 -9.06 -17.23 14.02
N GLN A 119 -10.09 -18.08 13.93
CA GLN A 119 -11.49 -17.65 13.90
C GLN A 119 -12.09 -17.83 15.29
N ALA A 120 -12.60 -16.74 15.86
CA ALA A 120 -13.22 -16.70 17.19
C ALA A 120 -14.67 -16.25 17.07
N GLU A 121 -15.56 -16.72 17.95
CA GLU A 121 -16.93 -16.19 18.05
C GLU A 121 -16.95 -14.72 18.48
N LYS A 122 -16.01 -14.33 19.34
CA LYS A 122 -15.89 -12.96 19.84
C LYS A 122 -14.87 -12.18 18.99
N PRO A 123 -15.21 -10.97 18.51
CA PRO A 123 -14.27 -10.16 17.73
C PRO A 123 -13.04 -9.77 18.57
N PRO A 124 -11.87 -9.59 17.91
CA PRO A 124 -10.66 -9.21 18.60
C PRO A 124 -10.77 -7.79 19.19
N GLY A 125 -10.04 -7.54 20.28
CA GLY A 125 -10.00 -6.21 20.90
C GLY A 125 -9.25 -5.14 20.08
N LEU A 126 -8.45 -5.58 19.11
CA LEU A 126 -7.69 -4.74 18.18
C LEU A 126 -7.91 -5.25 16.75
N LEU A 127 -8.08 -4.32 15.81
CA LEU A 127 -8.14 -4.59 14.38
C LEU A 127 -6.91 -3.98 13.71
N TYR A 128 -6.11 -4.80 13.04
CA TYR A 128 -5.04 -4.28 12.19
C TYR A 128 -5.65 -3.77 10.89
N VAL A 129 -5.45 -2.50 10.59
CA VAL A 129 -5.88 -1.89 9.33
C VAL A 129 -4.63 -1.39 8.62
N THR A 130 -4.42 -1.90 7.41
CA THR A 130 -3.40 -1.41 6.48
C THR A 130 -4.09 -0.70 5.33
N ASP A 131 -3.36 0.15 4.63
CA ASP A 131 -3.79 0.88 3.44
C ASP A 131 -4.23 0.01 2.23
N GLY A 132 -4.29 -1.32 2.37
CA GLY A 132 -4.71 -2.27 1.33
C GLY A 132 -3.72 -2.41 0.18
N GLY A 133 -2.83 -1.44 -0.01
CA GLY A 133 -1.94 -1.35 -1.16
C GLY A 133 -0.94 -2.51 -1.28
N VAL A 134 -0.64 -3.18 -0.16
CA VAL A 134 0.20 -4.38 -0.13
C VAL A 134 -0.48 -5.60 -0.76
N GLN A 135 -1.81 -5.68 -0.72
CA GLN A 135 -2.57 -6.83 -1.23
C GLN A 135 -3.26 -6.51 -2.56
N ASP A 136 -3.88 -5.33 -2.67
CA ASP A 136 -4.52 -4.85 -3.89
C ASP A 136 -4.50 -3.31 -3.88
N CYS A 137 -3.49 -2.71 -4.50
CA CYS A 137 -3.44 -1.26 -4.72
C CYS A 137 -4.24 -0.79 -5.95
N THR A 138 -4.91 -1.70 -6.67
CA THR A 138 -5.70 -1.38 -7.87
C THR A 138 -7.19 -1.21 -7.57
N GLY A 139 -7.70 -1.93 -6.56
CA GLY A 139 -9.13 -2.03 -6.25
C GLY A 139 -9.93 -2.84 -7.27
N ILE A 140 -9.29 -3.39 -8.32
CA ILE A 140 -9.96 -4.12 -9.40
C ILE A 140 -10.71 -5.33 -8.85
N VAL A 141 -10.11 -6.08 -7.93
CA VAL A 141 -10.74 -7.30 -7.40
C VAL A 141 -12.10 -6.97 -6.75
N GLN A 142 -12.21 -5.83 -6.07
CA GLN A 142 -13.48 -5.41 -5.46
C GLN A 142 -14.51 -4.97 -6.50
N LEU A 143 -14.11 -4.34 -7.59
CA LEU A 143 -15.00 -3.96 -8.69
C LEU A 143 -15.49 -5.20 -9.46
N LEU A 144 -14.61 -6.19 -9.66
CA LEU A 144 -14.96 -7.46 -10.28
C LEU A 144 -15.95 -8.26 -9.42
N ARG A 145 -15.80 -8.26 -8.08
CA ARG A 145 -16.80 -8.86 -7.17
C ARG A 145 -18.20 -8.25 -7.34
N ARG A 146 -18.27 -6.96 -7.68
CA ARG A 146 -19.53 -6.24 -7.95
C ARG A 146 -20.01 -6.37 -9.39
N ARG A 147 -19.27 -7.10 -10.24
CA ARG A 147 -19.56 -7.30 -11.66
C ARG A 147 -19.73 -5.99 -12.43
N CYS A 148 -18.88 -5.00 -12.17
CA CYS A 148 -18.91 -3.74 -12.89
C CYS A 148 -18.68 -3.96 -14.39
N GLU A 149 -19.63 -3.50 -15.23
CA GLU A 149 -19.55 -3.69 -16.69
C GLU A 149 -18.38 -2.92 -17.32
N ARG A 150 -18.05 -1.74 -16.78
CA ARG A 150 -16.99 -0.86 -17.27
C ARG A 150 -16.08 -0.48 -16.12
N ILE A 151 -14.80 -0.79 -16.24
CA ILE A 151 -13.78 -0.46 -15.23
C ILE A 151 -12.66 0.33 -15.92
N LEU A 152 -12.40 1.55 -15.43
CA LEU A 152 -11.21 2.32 -15.78
C LEU A 152 -10.19 2.21 -14.64
N LEU A 153 -9.03 1.63 -14.95
CA LEU A 153 -7.89 1.57 -14.04
C LEU A 153 -6.85 2.60 -14.47
N ALA A 154 -6.67 3.65 -13.68
CA ALA A 154 -5.47 4.49 -13.72
C ALA A 154 -4.36 3.83 -12.89
N LEU A 155 -3.47 3.08 -13.55
CA LEU A 155 -2.41 2.31 -12.90
C LEU A 155 -1.21 3.21 -12.56
N ALA A 156 -1.16 3.65 -11.30
CA ALA A 156 -0.06 4.47 -10.76
C ALA A 156 1.01 3.66 -10.00
N ALA A 157 1.16 2.36 -10.31
CA ALA A 157 2.16 1.52 -9.65
C ALA A 157 3.59 1.85 -10.13
N ALA A 158 4.57 1.80 -9.21
CA ALA A 158 5.98 1.98 -9.53
C ALA A 158 6.50 0.80 -10.38
N ASP A 159 6.51 0.99 -11.69
CA ASP A 159 6.83 -0.04 -12.66
C ASP A 159 7.52 0.61 -13.89
N PRO A 160 8.82 0.89 -13.83
CA PRO A 160 9.53 1.61 -14.90
C PRO A 160 9.72 0.80 -16.18
N ARG A 161 9.43 -0.51 -16.13
CA ARG A 161 9.61 -1.45 -17.26
C ARG A 161 8.30 -1.88 -17.89
N ASP A 162 7.18 -1.33 -17.44
CA ASP A 162 5.84 -1.73 -17.90
C ASP A 162 5.58 -3.24 -17.76
N GLU A 163 6.14 -3.89 -16.73
CA GLU A 163 5.93 -5.33 -16.48
C GLU A 163 4.48 -5.63 -16.02
N LEU A 164 3.76 -4.62 -15.54
CA LEU A 164 2.38 -4.68 -15.07
C LEU A 164 2.18 -5.70 -13.94
N GLY A 165 3.21 -5.95 -13.11
CA GLY A 165 3.20 -7.01 -12.10
C GLY A 165 2.03 -6.92 -11.10
N VAL A 166 1.66 -5.69 -10.70
CA VAL A 166 0.49 -5.44 -9.84
C VAL A 166 -0.82 -5.86 -10.54
N LEU A 167 -1.00 -5.45 -11.79
CA LEU A 167 -2.19 -5.81 -12.57
C LEU A 167 -2.26 -7.33 -12.78
N ARG A 168 -1.16 -7.96 -13.21
CA ARG A 168 -1.08 -9.43 -13.37
C ARG A 168 -1.51 -10.16 -12.10
N THR A 169 -0.98 -9.73 -10.96
CA THR A 169 -1.34 -10.28 -9.65
C THR A 169 -2.83 -10.11 -9.36
N ALA A 170 -3.41 -8.93 -9.61
CA ALA A 170 -4.84 -8.68 -9.41
C ALA A 170 -5.73 -9.55 -10.31
N LEU A 171 -5.35 -9.73 -11.58
CA LEU A 171 -6.04 -10.62 -12.51
C LEU A 171 -5.95 -12.08 -12.04
N ASP A 172 -4.77 -12.55 -11.64
CA ASP A 172 -4.58 -13.91 -11.13
C ASP A 172 -5.40 -14.16 -9.85
N VAL A 173 -5.48 -13.18 -8.94
CA VAL A 173 -6.34 -13.25 -7.75
C VAL A 173 -7.80 -13.38 -8.17
N ALA A 174 -8.28 -12.56 -9.10
CA ALA A 174 -9.66 -12.61 -9.57
C ALA A 174 -10.01 -13.95 -10.24
N VAL A 175 -9.08 -14.54 -11.01
CA VAL A 175 -9.22 -15.88 -11.59
C VAL A 175 -9.26 -16.94 -10.48
N SER A 176 -8.36 -16.88 -9.51
CA SER A 176 -8.29 -17.85 -8.40
C SER A 176 -9.53 -17.83 -7.50
N GLU A 177 -10.12 -16.66 -7.31
CA GLU A 177 -11.39 -16.45 -6.60
C GLU A 177 -12.62 -16.76 -7.46
N LYS A 178 -12.45 -17.18 -8.72
CA LYS A 178 -13.53 -17.49 -9.67
C LYS A 178 -14.48 -16.31 -9.92
N LEU A 179 -13.96 -15.08 -9.89
CA LEU A 179 -14.75 -13.88 -10.12
C LEU A 179 -14.99 -13.64 -11.61
N ALA A 180 -13.92 -13.76 -12.41
CA ALA A 180 -13.95 -13.52 -13.84
C ALA A 180 -12.80 -14.26 -14.56
N SER A 181 -12.94 -14.41 -15.87
CA SER A 181 -11.86 -14.72 -16.79
C SER A 181 -11.61 -13.52 -17.71
N PHE A 182 -10.38 -13.42 -18.23
CA PHE A 182 -9.94 -12.27 -19.03
C PHE A 182 -9.56 -12.71 -20.44
N TYR A 183 -9.82 -11.86 -21.43
CA TYR A 183 -9.51 -12.13 -22.82
C TYR A 183 -9.11 -10.83 -23.55
N ASP A 184 -8.44 -10.98 -24.69
CA ASP A 184 -8.17 -9.87 -25.60
C ASP A 184 -9.44 -9.58 -26.45
N PRO A 185 -10.05 -8.40 -26.35
CA PRO A 185 -11.26 -8.08 -27.11
C PRO A 185 -11.06 -8.09 -28.63
N GLU A 186 -9.85 -7.84 -29.12
CA GLU A 186 -9.53 -7.86 -30.56
C GLU A 186 -9.32 -9.30 -31.06
N GLU A 187 -8.75 -10.15 -30.21
CA GLU A 187 -8.54 -11.57 -30.50
C GLU A 187 -8.95 -12.48 -29.31
N PRO A 188 -10.26 -12.77 -29.10
CA PRO A 188 -10.74 -13.44 -27.87
C PRO A 188 -10.21 -14.85 -27.61
N ARG A 189 -9.57 -15.48 -28.60
CA ARG A 189 -8.94 -16.81 -28.48
C ARG A 189 -7.50 -16.74 -27.98
N ARG A 190 -6.90 -15.55 -27.99
CA ARG A 190 -5.53 -15.31 -27.57
C ARG A 190 -5.48 -15.14 -26.05
N ASP A 191 -4.39 -15.63 -25.45
CA ASP A 191 -4.14 -15.45 -24.02
C ASP A 191 -3.92 -13.95 -23.74
N VAL A 192 -4.65 -13.40 -22.76
CA VAL A 192 -4.54 -12.00 -22.34
C VAL A 192 -3.11 -11.59 -21.99
N ARG A 193 -2.27 -12.54 -21.54
CA ARG A 193 -0.86 -12.30 -21.19
C ARG A 193 -0.05 -11.80 -22.38
N VAL A 194 -0.42 -12.18 -23.60
CA VAL A 194 0.29 -11.72 -24.80
C VAL A 194 -0.08 -10.26 -25.11
N ALA A 195 -1.33 -9.85 -24.89
CA ALA A 195 -1.74 -8.43 -24.95
C ALA A 195 -1.03 -7.59 -23.88
N LEU A 196 -0.85 -8.12 -22.65
CA LEU A 196 -0.06 -7.46 -21.61
C LEU A 196 1.42 -7.29 -22.01
N GLU A 197 2.01 -8.27 -22.70
CA GLU A 197 3.39 -8.23 -23.16
C GLU A 197 3.58 -7.28 -24.35
N GLU A 198 2.63 -7.19 -25.26
CA GLU A 198 2.62 -6.20 -26.33
C GLU A 198 2.50 -4.80 -25.79
N TYR A 199 1.59 -4.56 -24.84
CA TYR A 199 1.50 -3.27 -24.15
C TYR A 199 2.83 -2.91 -23.49
N ALA A 200 3.47 -3.85 -22.77
CA ALA A 200 4.77 -3.62 -22.15
C ALA A 200 5.86 -3.24 -23.17
N ARG A 201 5.87 -3.90 -24.33
CA ARG A 201 6.88 -3.72 -25.38
C ARG A 201 6.68 -2.45 -26.19
N ASP A 202 5.44 -2.13 -26.52
CA ASP A 202 5.10 -1.00 -27.38
C ASP A 202 4.60 0.19 -26.56
N ARG A 203 5.46 1.21 -26.41
CA ARG A 203 5.18 2.46 -25.69
C ARG A 203 4.23 3.41 -26.41
N SER A 204 3.91 3.15 -27.68
CA SER A 204 2.91 3.93 -28.40
C SER A 204 1.48 3.61 -27.97
N ILE A 205 1.25 2.41 -27.41
CA ILE A 205 -0.06 1.99 -26.91
C ILE A 205 -0.34 2.72 -25.58
N THR A 206 -1.28 3.66 -25.60
CA THR A 206 -1.62 4.48 -24.42
C THR A 206 -2.62 3.79 -23.50
N CYS A 207 -3.60 3.10 -24.08
CA CYS A 207 -4.62 2.34 -23.36
C CYS A 207 -4.52 0.84 -23.64
N LEU A 208 -4.57 0.03 -22.58
CA LEU A 208 -4.69 -1.42 -22.67
C LEU A 208 -6.15 -1.82 -22.43
N HIS A 209 -6.74 -2.53 -23.39
CA HIS A 209 -8.11 -3.01 -23.32
C HIS A 209 -8.16 -4.51 -23.02
N ILE A 210 -8.82 -4.86 -21.91
CA ILE A 210 -9.02 -6.25 -21.48
C ILE A 210 -10.51 -6.54 -21.40
N GLY A 211 -10.94 -7.60 -22.07
CA GLY A 211 -12.29 -8.14 -21.95
C GLY A 211 -12.45 -8.92 -20.65
N VAL A 212 -13.58 -8.74 -19.98
CA VAL A 212 -13.91 -9.43 -18.73
C VAL A 212 -15.12 -10.31 -18.97
N HIS A 213 -15.02 -11.59 -18.66
CA HIS A 213 -16.14 -12.50 -18.68
C HIS A 213 -16.47 -12.91 -17.24
N TYR A 214 -17.64 -12.52 -16.75
CA TYR A 214 -18.07 -12.82 -15.39
C TYR A 214 -18.72 -14.19 -15.29
N GLY A 215 -18.43 -14.89 -14.20
CA GLY A 215 -18.95 -16.23 -13.95
C GLY A 215 -17.95 -17.33 -14.27
N TRP A 216 -18.06 -18.43 -13.54
CA TRP A 216 -17.13 -19.56 -13.60
C TRP A 216 -17.90 -20.87 -13.70
N GLY A 217 -17.76 -21.57 -14.83
CA GLY A 217 -18.46 -22.84 -15.08
C GLY A 217 -19.96 -22.62 -15.30
N SER A 218 -20.42 -22.92 -16.51
CA SER A 218 -21.84 -22.91 -16.87
C SER A 218 -22.58 -24.03 -16.14
N THR A 219 -23.11 -23.73 -14.96
CA THR A 219 -24.14 -24.57 -14.33
C THR A 219 -25.35 -23.70 -14.01
N GLN A 220 -26.29 -23.74 -14.96
CA GLN A 220 -27.72 -23.48 -14.83
C GLN A 220 -28.15 -22.03 -14.55
N GLY A 221 -28.41 -21.29 -15.63
CA GLY A 221 -29.42 -20.23 -15.66
C GLY A 221 -28.97 -18.80 -15.35
N GLY A 222 -27.71 -18.58 -14.96
CA GLY A 222 -27.16 -17.22 -14.87
C GLY A 222 -26.80 -16.66 -16.25
N GLU A 223 -27.32 -15.49 -16.62
CA GLU A 223 -26.86 -14.77 -17.80
C GLU A 223 -25.34 -14.51 -17.68
N SER A 224 -24.62 -14.94 -18.70
CA SER A 224 -23.19 -14.65 -18.85
C SER A 224 -23.04 -13.16 -19.12
N THR A 225 -22.64 -12.40 -18.11
CA THR A 225 -22.40 -10.96 -18.25
C THR A 225 -20.94 -10.71 -18.64
N THR A 226 -20.73 -9.96 -19.71
CA THR A 226 -19.40 -9.47 -20.10
C THR A 226 -19.18 -8.05 -19.59
N GLY A 227 -17.93 -7.70 -19.30
CA GLY A 227 -17.50 -6.35 -19.00
C GLY A 227 -16.18 -6.02 -19.69
N MET A 228 -15.67 -4.83 -19.42
CA MET A 228 -14.41 -4.35 -19.95
C MET A 228 -13.57 -3.69 -18.86
N LEU A 229 -12.26 -3.90 -18.95
CA LEU A 229 -11.24 -3.27 -18.12
C LEU A 229 -10.32 -2.48 -19.05
N LEU A 230 -10.36 -1.15 -18.93
CA LEU A 230 -9.47 -0.23 -19.61
C LEU A 230 -8.38 0.19 -18.64
N VAL A 231 -7.12 -0.05 -19.01
CA VAL A 231 -5.97 0.28 -18.18
C VAL A 231 -5.22 1.43 -18.83
N VAL A 232 -5.04 2.50 -18.06
CA VAL A 232 -4.24 3.67 -18.42
C VAL A 232 -3.08 3.75 -17.45
N LYS A 233 -1.87 3.90 -17.97
CA LYS A 233 -0.66 4.07 -17.16
C LYS A 233 0.07 5.32 -17.63
N ASN A 234 0.64 6.07 -16.68
CA ASN A 234 1.52 7.22 -16.98
C ASN A 234 2.87 6.73 -17.53
N ARG A 235 2.85 6.20 -18.74
CA ARG A 235 4.03 5.86 -19.55
C ARG A 235 4.31 6.99 -20.53
N LEU A 236 5.57 7.19 -20.92
CA LEU A 236 5.95 8.23 -21.88
C LEU A 236 5.91 7.66 -23.30
N PRO A 237 4.97 8.08 -24.17
CA PRO A 237 5.01 7.67 -25.57
C PRO A 237 6.29 8.18 -26.23
N PRO A 238 6.84 7.48 -27.24
CA PRO A 238 8.05 7.92 -27.94
C PRO A 238 7.93 9.31 -28.57
N SER A 239 6.71 9.72 -28.94
CA SER A 239 6.40 11.07 -29.45
C SER A 239 6.60 12.17 -28.40
N PHE A 240 6.58 11.83 -27.11
CA PHE A 240 6.67 12.79 -26.00
C PHE A 240 8.09 12.93 -25.43
N GLU A 241 9.01 12.00 -25.74
CA GLU A 241 10.37 11.98 -25.16
C GLU A 241 11.18 13.26 -25.46
N LYS A 242 10.93 13.88 -26.62
CA LYS A 242 11.66 15.07 -27.08
C LYS A 242 10.84 16.34 -27.01
N LEU A 243 9.70 16.31 -26.32
CA LEU A 243 8.89 17.50 -26.17
C LEU A 243 9.61 18.46 -25.21
N PRO A 244 9.68 19.76 -25.57
CA PRO A 244 10.16 20.76 -24.65
C PRO A 244 9.21 20.85 -23.45
N VAL A 245 9.75 21.30 -22.33
CA VAL A 245 8.94 21.64 -21.17
C VAL A 245 8.02 22.81 -21.50
N GLU A 246 6.72 22.57 -21.54
CA GLU A 246 5.70 23.58 -21.81
C GLU A 246 5.42 24.48 -20.60
N PRO A 247 4.84 25.68 -20.76
CA PRO A 247 4.45 26.54 -19.63
C PRO A 247 3.52 25.85 -18.61
N LEU A 248 3.35 26.46 -17.43
CA LEU A 248 2.42 25.96 -16.40
C LEU A 248 0.98 25.89 -16.93
N LEU A 249 0.19 24.95 -16.38
CA LEU A 249 -1.23 24.83 -16.71
C LEU A 249 -1.96 26.15 -16.50
N THR A 250 -2.81 26.53 -17.45
CA THR A 250 -3.72 27.68 -17.28
C THR A 250 -5.12 27.21 -16.92
N GLU A 251 -5.93 28.10 -16.32
CA GLU A 251 -7.31 27.78 -15.98
C GLU A 251 -8.12 27.38 -17.22
N GLU A 252 -7.88 28.04 -18.37
CA GLU A 252 -8.56 27.71 -19.62
C GLU A 252 -8.20 26.32 -20.13
N GLU A 253 -6.97 25.87 -19.91
CA GLU A 253 -6.49 24.54 -20.31
C GLU A 253 -7.13 23.45 -19.45
N VAL A 254 -7.36 23.72 -18.16
CA VAL A 254 -8.07 22.80 -17.26
C VAL A 254 -9.57 22.81 -17.51
N ALA A 255 -10.16 23.98 -17.80
CA ALA A 255 -11.59 24.15 -17.96
C ALA A 255 -12.12 23.74 -19.34
N ARG A 256 -11.28 23.76 -20.39
CA ARG A 256 -11.69 23.38 -21.74
C ARG A 256 -11.33 21.93 -22.03
N THR A 257 -12.33 21.16 -22.45
CA THR A 257 -12.15 19.83 -23.04
C THR A 257 -11.66 19.86 -24.49
N SER A 258 -11.45 21.04 -25.09
CA SER A 258 -11.00 21.16 -26.47
C SER A 258 -9.47 21.09 -26.58
N SER A 259 -9.02 20.35 -27.60
CA SER A 259 -7.63 20.03 -27.97
C SER A 259 -6.59 21.06 -27.51
N TRP A 260 -5.52 20.53 -26.88
CA TRP A 260 -4.29 21.23 -26.50
C TRP A 260 -3.66 21.87 -27.75
N GLY A 261 -4.14 23.05 -28.12
CA GLY A 261 -3.55 23.82 -29.21
C GLY A 261 -2.12 24.14 -28.82
N SER A 262 -1.18 23.77 -29.67
CA SER A 262 0.26 24.02 -29.48
C SER A 262 0.48 25.50 -29.16
N ARG A 263 0.58 25.83 -27.87
CA ARG A 263 0.96 27.18 -27.45
C ARG A 263 2.45 27.29 -27.71
N LYS A 264 2.86 28.40 -28.34
CA LYS A 264 4.28 28.74 -28.39
C LYS A 264 4.78 28.74 -26.95
N ALA A 265 5.82 27.96 -26.68
CA ALA A 265 6.46 27.93 -25.37
C ALA A 265 6.86 29.37 -25.04
N GLU A 266 6.09 30.03 -24.16
CA GLU A 266 6.62 31.19 -23.47
C GLU A 266 7.79 30.66 -22.63
N ASP A 267 8.96 31.28 -22.80
CA ASP A 267 10.21 30.80 -22.23
C ASP A 267 10.08 30.73 -20.70
N CYS A 268 9.81 29.53 -20.18
CA CYS A 268 10.05 29.24 -18.78
C CYS A 268 11.56 29.27 -18.58
N GLU A 269 12.09 30.41 -18.16
CA GLU A 269 13.55 30.61 -18.00
C GLU A 269 14.17 29.53 -17.09
N ALA A 270 13.40 29.05 -16.10
CA ALA A 270 13.81 27.99 -15.19
C ALA A 270 13.96 26.61 -15.86
N CYS A 271 13.21 26.34 -16.94
CA CYS A 271 13.19 25.05 -17.63
C CYS A 271 13.61 25.11 -19.10
N SER A 272 14.09 26.26 -19.58
CA SER A 272 14.51 26.45 -20.97
C SER A 272 15.51 25.35 -21.40
N GLY A 273 15.38 24.83 -22.62
CA GLY A 273 16.28 23.79 -23.14
C GLY A 273 16.24 22.43 -22.41
N LEU A 274 15.34 22.23 -21.43
CA LEU A 274 15.03 20.91 -20.90
C LEU A 274 13.88 20.28 -21.71
N ASN A 275 13.96 18.98 -21.92
CA ASN A 275 12.83 18.19 -22.36
C ASN A 275 12.02 17.74 -21.14
N VAL A 276 10.77 17.35 -21.34
CA VAL A 276 9.92 16.85 -20.26
C VAL A 276 10.56 15.63 -19.57
N SER A 277 11.24 14.76 -20.33
CA SER A 277 11.98 13.60 -19.80
C SER A 277 13.17 13.97 -18.90
N ASP A 278 13.65 15.21 -18.95
CA ASP A 278 14.79 15.66 -18.15
C ASP A 278 14.38 16.10 -16.74
N LEU A 279 13.07 16.27 -16.50
CA LEU A 279 12.51 16.67 -15.21
C LEU A 279 12.65 15.55 -14.18
N GLY A 280 13.36 15.83 -13.10
CA GLY A 280 13.55 14.94 -11.96
C GLY A 280 12.58 15.25 -10.82
N GLY A 281 12.31 14.26 -9.98
CA GLY A 281 11.32 14.40 -8.92
C GLY A 281 11.86 14.83 -7.55
N LEU A 282 13.09 15.34 -7.47
CA LEU A 282 13.64 15.92 -6.24
C LEU A 282 13.73 17.45 -6.37
N GLY A 283 12.71 18.15 -5.90
CA GLY A 283 12.71 19.62 -5.91
C GLY A 283 11.42 20.22 -5.38
N CYS A 284 11.50 21.42 -4.82
CA CYS A 284 10.33 22.16 -4.34
C CYS A 284 9.89 23.31 -5.27
N CYS A 285 10.74 23.70 -6.23
CA CYS A 285 10.51 24.75 -7.23
C CYS A 285 11.02 24.29 -8.59
N ASP A 286 10.59 24.93 -9.67
CA ASP A 286 11.11 24.65 -11.01
C ASP A 286 12.60 25.03 -11.14
N CYS A 287 13.07 25.95 -10.30
CA CYS A 287 14.47 26.32 -10.19
C CYS A 287 15.40 25.17 -9.77
N CYS A 288 14.86 24.13 -9.12
CA CYS A 288 15.61 22.93 -8.73
C CYS A 288 16.10 22.11 -9.93
N HIS A 289 15.41 22.18 -11.07
CA HIS A 289 15.74 21.38 -12.27
C HIS A 289 17.10 21.73 -12.89
N ARG A 290 17.63 22.93 -12.60
CA ARG A 290 18.95 23.38 -13.06
C ARG A 290 19.98 23.54 -11.95
N LYS A 291 19.56 23.76 -10.70
CA LYS A 291 20.45 24.06 -9.57
C LYS A 291 20.99 22.82 -8.84
N GLY A 292 21.15 21.70 -9.56
CA GLY A 292 21.75 20.47 -9.02
C GLY A 292 20.82 19.58 -8.19
N CYS A 293 19.55 19.96 -8.01
CA CYS A 293 18.55 19.09 -7.35
C CYS A 293 17.87 18.13 -8.32
N ASN A 294 18.14 18.23 -9.63
CA ASN A 294 17.53 17.41 -10.68
C ASN A 294 18.04 15.95 -10.72
N CYS A 295 17.96 15.24 -9.60
CA CYS A 295 18.45 13.89 -9.40
C CYS A 295 17.32 12.90 -9.12
N GLY A 296 17.65 11.60 -9.10
CA GLY A 296 16.69 10.51 -8.89
C GLY A 296 15.92 10.12 -10.14
N GLY A 297 14.77 9.46 -9.95
CA GLY A 297 13.87 9.07 -11.04
C GLY A 297 13.40 10.27 -11.86
N LYS A 298 13.39 10.08 -13.18
CA LYS A 298 13.00 11.08 -14.16
C LYS A 298 11.56 10.88 -14.61
N PHE A 299 10.95 11.95 -15.08
CA PHE A 299 9.61 11.92 -15.64
C PHE A 299 9.47 10.83 -16.72
N PRO A 300 8.35 10.08 -16.75
CA PRO A 300 7.23 10.09 -15.79
C PRO A 300 7.45 9.11 -14.63
N HIS A 301 8.53 8.33 -14.67
CA HIS A 301 8.85 7.25 -13.73
C HIS A 301 9.54 7.76 -12.46
N LEU A 302 8.77 8.50 -11.65
CA LEU A 302 9.23 8.98 -10.36
C LEU A 302 9.15 7.85 -9.30
N THR A 303 9.92 7.98 -8.23
CA THR A 303 9.89 7.05 -7.08
C THR A 303 9.02 7.60 -5.95
N GLY A 304 8.60 6.78 -4.98
CA GLY A 304 7.63 7.17 -3.94
C GLY A 304 7.90 8.54 -3.28
N ALA A 305 9.12 8.76 -2.78
CA ALA A 305 9.51 10.05 -2.19
C ALA A 305 9.45 11.22 -3.20
N ASN A 306 9.70 10.95 -4.48
CA ASN A 306 9.69 11.95 -5.55
C ASN A 306 8.28 12.45 -5.89
N TYR A 307 7.23 11.66 -5.58
CA TYR A 307 5.84 12.13 -5.70
C TYR A 307 5.40 13.04 -4.55
N LEU A 308 6.16 13.12 -3.45
CA LEU A 308 5.84 14.01 -2.31
C LEU A 308 6.23 15.47 -2.56
N TRP A 309 7.14 15.72 -3.50
CA TRP A 309 7.66 17.05 -3.83
C TRP A 309 7.63 17.28 -5.33
N LEU A 310 6.42 17.35 -5.90
CA LEU A 310 6.24 17.71 -7.30
C LEU A 310 6.47 19.21 -7.48
N THR A 311 7.42 19.59 -8.34
CA THR A 311 7.50 20.99 -8.78
C THR A 311 6.28 21.34 -9.63
N PRO A 312 5.88 22.63 -9.71
CA PRO A 312 4.76 23.05 -10.57
C PRO A 312 4.87 22.53 -12.00
N GLN A 313 6.08 22.56 -12.57
CA GLN A 313 6.32 22.10 -13.93
C GLN A 313 6.21 20.58 -14.10
N LEU A 314 6.68 19.81 -13.11
CA LEU A 314 6.56 18.36 -13.12
C LEU A 314 5.09 17.93 -12.98
N PHE A 315 4.34 18.59 -12.10
CA PHE A 315 2.89 18.40 -11.96
C PHE A 315 2.14 18.74 -13.24
N SER A 316 2.41 19.92 -13.82
CA SER A 316 1.85 20.37 -15.10
C SER A 316 2.04 19.32 -16.19
N SER A 317 3.29 18.85 -16.36
CA SER A 317 3.64 17.83 -17.36
C SER A 317 2.96 16.48 -17.10
N LEU A 318 2.78 16.09 -15.83
CA LEU A 318 2.05 14.86 -15.46
C LEU A 318 0.56 14.96 -15.80
N CYS A 319 -0.06 16.13 -15.60
CA CYS A 319 -1.46 16.34 -15.99
C CYS A 319 -1.63 16.25 -17.50
N ARG A 320 -0.75 16.86 -18.30
CA ARG A 320 -0.79 16.78 -19.77
C ARG A 320 -0.63 15.35 -20.24
N LEU A 321 0.37 14.64 -19.70
CA LEU A 321 0.59 13.24 -20.02
C LEU A 321 -0.63 12.39 -19.66
N GLY A 322 -1.16 12.55 -18.45
CA GLY A 322 -2.34 11.82 -17.98
C GLY A 322 -3.56 12.07 -18.87
N HIS A 323 -3.79 13.31 -19.30
CA HIS A 323 -4.83 13.63 -20.27
C HIS A 323 -4.61 12.89 -21.60
N GLU A 324 -3.42 13.00 -22.18
CA GLU A 324 -3.10 12.36 -23.45
C GLU A 324 -3.30 10.84 -23.39
N VAL A 325 -2.72 10.18 -22.38
CA VAL A 325 -2.80 8.71 -22.30
C VAL A 325 -4.18 8.18 -21.93
N SER A 326 -5.08 9.04 -21.43
CA SER A 326 -6.45 8.67 -21.07
C SER A 326 -7.49 9.00 -22.12
N LEU A 327 -7.12 9.69 -23.21
CA LEU A 327 -8.06 10.12 -24.25
C LEU A 327 -8.77 8.92 -24.89
N GLU A 328 -8.00 7.95 -25.38
CA GLU A 328 -8.54 6.74 -26.01
C GLU A 328 -9.46 5.95 -25.04
N ALA A 329 -9.05 5.82 -23.77
CA ALA A 329 -9.85 5.13 -22.76
C ALA A 329 -11.17 5.85 -22.51
N SER A 330 -11.16 7.18 -22.47
CA SER A 330 -12.35 8.01 -22.27
C SER A 330 -13.33 7.91 -23.43
N GLU A 331 -12.83 7.91 -24.67
CA GLU A 331 -13.64 7.71 -25.87
C GLU A 331 -14.30 6.33 -25.88
N ARG A 332 -13.54 5.27 -25.54
CA ARG A 332 -14.09 3.91 -25.43
C ARG A 332 -15.14 3.76 -24.32
N LEU A 333 -15.03 4.52 -23.23
CA LEU A 333 -16.04 4.53 -22.16
C LEU A 333 -17.32 5.27 -22.53
N ALA A 334 -17.24 6.23 -23.46
CA ALA A 334 -18.38 7.01 -23.91
C ALA A 334 -19.24 6.27 -24.96
N GLY A 335 -18.65 5.32 -25.69
CA GLY A 335 -19.36 4.38 -26.58
C GLY A 335 -20.23 3.37 -25.83
#